data_AF-A0A645FJ95-F1
#
_entry.id   AF-A0A645FJ95-F1
#
_cell.length_a   1.000
_cell.length_b   1.000
_cell.length_c   1.000
_cell.angle_alpha   90.00
_cell.angle_beta   90.00
_cell.angle_gamma   90.00
#
_symmetry.space_group_name_H-M   'P 1'
#
loop_
_entity.id
_entity.type
_entity.pdbx_description
1 polymer ?
#
loop_
_entity_poly.entity_id
_entity_poly.type
_entity_poly.pdbx_seq_one_letter_code
_entity_poly.pdbx_strand_id
1 'polypeptide(L)'
;MLSIPVGSILSFINDDSITCEVLDSKNKVTYEGTTYTLSSLASKVLTEKYGWSQNVSVAGPRYFNYENETLSDRRMRLENEIDNNI
;
A
#
# COMPACT_ATOMS: atom_id res chain seq x y z
N MET A 1 -2.93 8.01 -10.50
CA MET A 1 -3.61 6.74 -10.18
C MET A 1 -2.60 5.65 -10.46
N LEU A 2 -2.28 4.74 -9.53
CA LEU A 2 -1.17 3.77 -9.67
C LEU A 2 -1.44 2.64 -10.68
N SER A 3 -2.49 2.78 -11.50
CA SER A 3 -2.98 1.75 -12.43
C SER A 3 -3.11 0.37 -11.76
N ILE A 4 -3.60 0.35 -10.52
CA ILE A 4 -3.91 -0.89 -9.79
C ILE A 4 -5.43 -1.09 -9.88
N PRO A 5 -5.90 -2.20 -10.46
CA PRO A 5 -7.32 -2.52 -10.51
C PRO A 5 -7.93 -2.68 -9.11
N VAL A 6 -9.20 -2.28 -8.96
CA VAL A 6 -10.02 -2.68 -7.80
C VAL A 6 -10.12 -4.21 -7.78
N GLY A 7 -10.02 -4.81 -6.59
CA GLY A 7 -9.93 -6.26 -6.42
C GLY A 7 -8.50 -6.82 -6.46
N SER A 8 -7.50 -6.00 -6.77
CA SER A 8 -6.10 -6.43 -6.71
C SER A 8 -5.65 -6.72 -5.29
N ILE A 9 -4.78 -7.71 -5.14
CA ILE A 9 -4.17 -8.04 -3.84
C ILE A 9 -2.83 -7.33 -3.71
N LEU A 10 -2.64 -6.68 -2.57
CA LEU A 10 -1.38 -6.10 -2.13
C LEU A 10 -0.81 -6.95 -0.99
N SER A 11 0.51 -7.07 -0.93
CA SER A 11 1.22 -7.74 0.18
C SER A 11 2.04 -6.74 0.99
N PHE A 12 2.24 -7.02 2.28
CA PHE A 12 3.07 -6.18 3.14
C PHE A 12 4.57 -6.45 2.91
N ILE A 13 5.38 -5.40 2.80
CA ILE A 13 6.79 -5.48 2.35
C ILE A 13 7.68 -6.46 3.13
N ASN A 14 7.40 -6.69 4.42
CA ASN A 14 8.20 -7.55 5.30
C ASN A 14 7.52 -8.88 5.63
N ASP A 15 6.30 -9.11 5.15
CA ASP A 15 5.50 -10.29 5.45
C ASP A 15 4.42 -10.45 4.38
N ASP A 16 4.73 -11.22 3.34
CA ASP A 16 3.81 -11.44 2.21
C ASP A 16 2.54 -12.22 2.62
N SER A 17 2.47 -12.78 3.83
CA SER A 17 1.23 -13.38 4.35
C SER A 17 0.18 -12.33 4.75
N ILE A 18 0.60 -11.07 4.95
CA ILE A 18 -0.31 -9.97 5.24
C ILE A 18 -0.76 -9.36 3.92
N THR A 19 -1.97 -9.72 3.52
CA THR A 19 -2.54 -9.27 2.25
C THR A 19 -3.79 -8.43 2.43
N CYS A 20 -3.98 -7.42 1.58
CA CYS A 20 -5.22 -6.63 1.52
C CYS A 20 -5.71 -6.45 0.08
N GLU A 21 -7.01 -6.26 -0.08
CA GLU A 21 -7.66 -6.09 -1.38
C GLU A 21 -7.92 -4.61 -1.68
N VAL A 22 -7.60 -4.14 -2.87
CA VAL A 22 -7.84 -2.75 -3.30
C VAL A 22 -9.35 -2.49 -3.46
N LEU A 23 -9.86 -1.52 -2.72
CA LEU A 23 -11.28 -1.12 -2.79
C LEU A 23 -11.54 0.08 -3.69
N ASP A 24 -10.56 0.99 -3.83
CA ASP A 24 -10.70 2.16 -4.68
C ASP A 24 -9.39 2.54 -5.38
N SER A 25 -9.49 3.48 -6.32
CA SER A 25 -8.36 3.96 -7.09
C SER A 25 -7.46 4.97 -6.36
N LYS A 26 -7.75 5.25 -5.08
CA LYS A 26 -7.05 6.28 -4.29
C LYS A 26 -6.14 5.64 -3.26
N ASN A 27 -6.71 5.06 -2.21
CA ASN A 27 -5.96 4.59 -1.06
C ASN A 27 -6.73 3.62 -0.15
N LYS A 28 -7.95 3.19 -0.51
CA LYS A 28 -8.75 2.30 0.33
C LYS A 28 -8.51 0.84 -0.01
N VAL A 29 -8.46 0.03 1.04
CA VAL A 29 -8.26 -1.41 0.97
C VAL A 29 -9.16 -2.13 1.97
N THR A 30 -9.46 -3.40 1.72
CA THR A 30 -10.08 -4.31 2.69
C THR A 30 -9.01 -5.22 3.27
N TYR A 31 -8.99 -5.31 4.59
CA TYR A 31 -8.16 -6.25 5.34
C TYR A 31 -9.04 -6.91 6.40
N GLU A 32 -9.10 -8.24 6.43
CA GLU A 32 -9.91 -9.01 7.39
C GLU A 32 -11.38 -8.55 7.48
N GLY A 33 -11.98 -8.22 6.33
CA GLY A 33 -13.37 -7.75 6.26
C GLY A 33 -13.60 -6.30 6.71
N THR A 34 -12.54 -5.57 7.09
CA THR A 34 -12.62 -4.16 7.49
C THR A 34 -11.97 -3.24 6.46
N THR A 35 -12.59 -2.10 6.19
CA THR A 35 -12.04 -1.08 5.30
C THR A 35 -11.01 -0.21 6.01
N TYR A 36 -9.86 -0.04 5.37
CA TYR A 36 -8.77 0.83 5.82
C TYR A 36 -8.32 1.76 4.69
N THR A 37 -7.64 2.84 5.06
CA THR A 37 -6.67 3.47 4.14
C THR A 37 -5.34 2.72 4.20
N LEU A 38 -4.52 2.81 3.15
CA LEU A 38 -3.16 2.25 3.15
C LEU A 38 -2.35 2.69 4.37
N SER A 39 -2.34 3.99 4.70
CA SER A 39 -1.61 4.50 5.87
C SER A 39 -2.15 3.93 7.19
N SER A 40 -3.46 3.88 7.39
CA SER A 40 -4.03 3.32 8.62
C SER A 40 -3.76 1.81 8.77
N LEU A 41 -3.78 1.06 7.66
CA LEU A 41 -3.46 -0.37 7.70
C LEU A 41 -1.97 -0.58 7.98
N ALA A 42 -1.08 0.18 7.34
CA ALA A 42 0.35 0.12 7.61
C ALA A 42 0.67 0.45 9.08
N SER A 43 0.11 1.53 9.65
CA SER A 43 0.29 1.86 11.07
C SER A 43 -0.21 0.74 11.98
N LYS A 44 -1.37 0.13 11.69
CA LYS A 44 -1.90 -1.01 12.45
C LYS A 44 -0.93 -2.20 12.43
N VAL A 45 -0.49 -2.63 11.26
CA VAL A 45 0.42 -3.78 11.11
C VAL A 45 1.76 -3.51 11.81
N LEU A 46 2.35 -2.33 11.62
CA LEU A 46 3.62 -1.95 12.26
C LEU A 46 3.52 -1.93 13.78
N THR A 47 2.39 -1.47 14.30
CA THR A 47 2.15 -1.40 15.74
C THR A 47 1.92 -2.79 16.33
N GLU A 48 1.05 -3.60 15.72
CA GLU A 48 0.63 -4.89 16.27
C GLU A 48 1.66 -6.01 16.06
N LYS A 49 2.31 -6.07 14.91
CA LYS A 49 3.29 -7.12 14.60
C LYS A 49 4.74 -6.73 14.89
N TYR A 50 5.08 -5.45 14.81
CA TYR A 50 6.46 -4.97 14.91
C TYR A 50 6.71 -4.04 16.11
N GLY A 51 5.71 -3.81 16.96
CA GLY A 51 5.86 -3.05 18.22
C GLY A 51 6.13 -1.56 18.04
N TRP A 52 5.74 -0.97 16.90
CA TRP A 52 5.85 0.48 16.69
C TRP A 52 4.92 1.28 17.62
N SER A 53 5.21 2.57 17.79
CA SER A 53 4.36 3.46 18.58
C SER A 53 3.00 3.70 17.92
N GLN A 54 1.93 3.68 18.71
CA GLN A 54 0.53 3.84 18.26
C GLN A 54 0.26 5.14 17.47
N ASN A 55 1.07 6.19 17.68
CA ASN A 55 0.91 7.52 17.07
C ASN A 55 1.84 7.76 15.87
N VAL A 56 2.35 6.71 15.25
CA VAL A 56 3.26 6.84 14.11
C VAL A 56 2.51 7.19 12.83
N SER A 57 2.87 8.32 12.22
CA SER A 57 2.43 8.69 10.87
C SER A 57 3.31 7.99 9.85
N VAL A 58 2.71 7.19 8.97
CA VAL A 58 3.43 6.44 7.94
C VAL A 58 2.89 6.72 6.54
N ALA A 59 3.80 6.73 5.57
CA ALA A 59 3.44 6.74 4.16
C ALA A 59 3.05 5.31 3.75
N GLY A 60 1.75 4.98 3.84
CA GLY A 60 1.21 3.66 3.54
C GLY A 60 1.76 3.02 2.25
N PRO A 61 1.84 3.74 1.11
CA PRO A 61 2.37 3.19 -0.14
C PRO A 61 3.80 2.60 -0.07
N ARG A 62 4.61 2.96 0.94
CA ARG A 62 5.96 2.38 1.11
C ARG A 62 5.96 0.97 1.68
N TYR A 63 4.83 0.55 2.26
CA TYR A 63 4.73 -0.71 3.00
C TYR A 63 3.94 -1.79 2.28
N PHE A 64 3.39 -1.48 1.11
CA PHE A 64 2.62 -2.42 0.30
C PHE A 64 3.28 -2.63 -1.05
N ASN A 65 3.31 -3.89 -1.46
CA ASN A 65 3.82 -4.35 -2.75
C ASN A 65 2.66 -4.71 -3.68
N TYR A 66 2.87 -4.46 -4.97
CA TYR A 66 2.06 -4.97 -6.07
C TYR A 66 3.00 -5.44 -7.18
N GLU A 67 2.82 -6.66 -7.68
CA GLU A 67 3.61 -7.23 -8.80
C GLU A 67 5.15 -7.04 -8.66
N ASN A 68 5.67 -7.22 -7.45
CA ASN A 68 7.10 -7.13 -7.08
C ASN A 68 7.70 -5.72 -6.90
N GLU A 69 6.90 -4.66 -6.92
CA GLU A 69 7.36 -3.30 -6.58
C GLU A 69 6.53 -2.69 -5.44
N THR A 70 7.12 -1.80 -4.65
CA THR A 70 6.34 -1.04 -3.67
C THR A 70 5.42 -0.07 -4.40
N LEU A 71 4.27 0.28 -3.79
CA LEU A 71 3.37 1.28 -4.38
C LEU A 71 4.02 2.66 -4.51
N SER A 72 4.98 2.97 -3.64
CA SER A 72 5.80 4.19 -3.75
C SER A 72 6.73 4.17 -4.96
N ASP A 73 7.43 3.06 -5.20
CA ASP A 73 8.32 2.94 -6.36
C ASP A 73 7.52 2.93 -7.67
N ARG A 74 6.38 2.22 -7.69
CA ARG A 74 5.43 2.25 -8.81
C ARG A 74 5.00 3.67 -9.15
N ARG A 75 4.71 4.48 -8.13
CA ARG A 75 4.32 5.88 -8.33
C ARG A 75 5.43 6.66 -9.03
N MET A 76 6.65 6.58 -8.49
CA MET A 76 7.81 7.28 -9.03
C MET A 76 8.10 6.85 -10.47
N ARG A 77 8.01 5.55 -10.76
CA ARG A 77 8.18 5.01 -12.11
C ARG A 77 7.13 5.57 -13.09
N LEU A 78 5.85 5.55 -12.73
CA LEU A 78 4.77 6.10 -13.56
C LEU A 78 4.90 7.61 -13.77
N GLU A 79 5.30 8.36 -12.74
CA GLU A 79 5.55 9.81 -12.84
C GLU A 79 6.73 10.09 -13.80
N ASN A 80 7.83 9.35 -13.67
CA ASN A 80 8.99 9.47 -14.58
C ASN A 80 8.65 9.07 -16.03
N GLU A 81 7.85 8.03 -16.26
CA GLU A 81 7.43 7.60 -17.61
C GLU A 81 6.56 8.66 -18.30
N ILE A 82 5.75 9.40 -17.54
CA ILE A 82 4.95 10.52 -18.06
C ILE A 82 5.88 11.67 -18.47
N ASP A 83 6.81 12.07 -17.60
CA ASP A 83 7.69 13.21 -17.84
C ASP A 83 8.65 12.99 -19.03
N ASN A 84 9.08 11.75 -19.29
CA ASN A 84 9.96 11.42 -20.42
C ASN A 84 9.24 11.32 -21.78
N ASN A 85 7.90 11.36 -21.79
CA ASN A 85 7.08 11.27 -23.00
C ASN A 85 6.45 12.61 -23.42
N ILE A 86 6.89 13.73 -22.83
CA ILE A 86 6.40 15.10 -23.09
C ILE A 86 7.47 15.92 -23.80
#